data_AF-A0A929DIK3-F1
#
_entry.id   AF-A0A929DIK3-F1
#
_cell.length_a   1.000
_cell.length_b   1.000
_cell.length_c   1.000
_cell.angle_alpha   90.00
_cell.angle_beta   90.00
_cell.angle_gamma   90.00
#
_symmetry.space_group_name_H-M   'P 1'
#
loop_
_entity.id
_entity.type
_entity.pdbx_description
1 polymer ?
#
loop_
_entity_poly.entity_id
_entity_poly.type
_entity_poly.pdbx_seq_one_letter_code
_entity_poly.pdbx_strand_id
1 'polypeptide(L)'
;MNKKSTLKDSHTDWERIKKLKEEEIDLSDTPEVTEDKSSDAVLRFGGRRVPRGKVRINILLDAEIVAYYKTVSGGKGYQTLINETLKQSIFQHDLENILRQVIREELKYSTKTAPNKRFKSDAKRGA
;
A
#
# COMPACT_ATOMS: atom_id res chain seq x y z
N MET A 1 -15.84 -13.88 16.59
CA MET A 1 -14.81 -12.94 17.12
C MET A 1 -15.04 -11.58 16.48
N ASN A 2 -15.52 -10.59 17.24
CA ASN A 2 -15.75 -9.23 16.75
C ASN A 2 -14.44 -8.45 16.80
N LYS A 3 -13.78 -8.23 15.65
CA LYS A 3 -12.52 -7.48 15.58
C LYS A 3 -12.82 -5.99 15.72
N LYS A 4 -12.15 -5.33 16.67
CA LYS A 4 -12.28 -3.88 16.89
C LYS A 4 -11.91 -3.13 15.61
N SER A 5 -12.80 -2.27 15.15
CA SER A 5 -12.62 -1.45 13.94
C SER A 5 -11.53 -0.40 14.16
N THR A 6 -10.58 -0.33 13.23
CA THR A 6 -9.46 0.64 13.21
C THR A 6 -9.90 2.08 12.95
N LEU A 7 -11.18 2.30 12.57
CA LEU A 7 -11.74 3.63 12.34
C LEU A 7 -11.77 4.53 13.58
N LYS A 8 -11.67 3.96 14.78
CA LYS A 8 -11.76 4.73 16.04
C LYS A 8 -10.44 5.34 16.50
N ASP A 9 -9.31 4.82 16.00
CA ASP A 9 -7.96 5.22 16.44
C ASP A 9 -7.23 6.11 15.41
N SER A 10 -7.84 6.36 14.25
CA SER A 10 -7.27 7.25 13.24
C SER A 10 -7.35 8.71 13.69
N HIS A 11 -6.22 9.42 13.65
CA HIS A 11 -6.13 10.85 13.94
C HIS A 11 -6.70 11.76 12.83
N THR A 12 -7.18 11.16 11.74
CA THR A 12 -7.79 11.87 10.61
C THR A 12 -9.21 12.30 10.95
N ASP A 13 -9.54 13.57 10.74
CA ASP A 13 -10.90 14.07 10.85
C ASP A 13 -11.76 13.62 9.66
N TRP A 14 -12.30 12.40 9.78
CA TRP A 14 -13.13 11.79 8.74
C TRP A 14 -14.46 12.49 8.52
N GLU A 15 -14.99 13.21 9.51
CA GLU A 15 -16.25 13.96 9.34
C GLU A 15 -16.03 15.20 8.47
N ARG A 16 -14.88 15.88 8.64
CA ARG A 16 -14.46 16.95 7.75
C ARG A 16 -14.24 16.45 6.32
N ILE A 17 -13.47 15.37 6.14
CA ILE A 17 -13.17 14.83 4.79
C ILE A 17 -14.44 14.40 4.05
N LYS A 18 -15.42 13.80 4.74
CA LYS A 18 -16.69 13.40 4.12
C LYS A 18 -17.56 14.58 3.66
N LYS A 19 -17.39 15.75 4.27
CA LYS A 19 -18.14 16.98 3.95
C LYS A 19 -17.39 17.90 2.99
N LEU A 20 -16.07 17.72 2.87
CA LEU A 20 -15.22 18.47 1.96
C LEU A 20 -15.69 18.24 0.51
N LYS A 21 -15.82 19.31 -0.24
CA LYS A 21 -16.11 19.24 -1.68
C LYS A 21 -14.80 19.15 -2.47
N GLU A 22 -14.87 18.60 -3.68
CA GLU A 22 -13.71 18.41 -4.54
C GLU A 22 -12.98 19.74 -4.82
N GLU A 23 -13.71 20.84 -4.95
CA GLU A 23 -13.15 22.15 -5.28
C GLU A 23 -12.41 22.82 -4.12
N GLU A 24 -12.64 22.35 -2.89
CA GLU A 24 -11.97 22.83 -1.67
C GLU A 24 -10.68 22.05 -1.39
N ILE A 25 -10.33 21.06 -2.22
CA ILE A 25 -9.09 20.31 -2.12
C ILE A 25 -7.94 21.21 -2.61
N ASP A 26 -6.99 21.47 -1.72
CA ASP A 26 -5.78 22.20 -2.08
C ASP A 26 -4.83 21.29 -2.88
N LEU A 27 -4.58 21.67 -4.13
CA LEU A 27 -3.68 20.98 -5.06
C LEU A 27 -2.35 21.71 -5.25
N SER A 28 -2.05 22.75 -4.46
CA SER A 28 -0.82 23.55 -4.59
C SER A 28 0.45 22.70 -4.49
N ASP A 29 0.47 21.74 -3.57
CA ASP A 29 1.59 20.83 -3.34
C ASP A 29 1.66 19.67 -4.35
N THR A 30 0.52 19.30 -4.94
CA THR A 30 0.41 18.15 -5.86
C THR A 30 -0.48 18.55 -7.05
N PRO A 31 0.10 19.27 -8.03
CA PRO A 31 -0.67 19.73 -9.18
C PRO A 31 -1.19 18.55 -9.99
N GLU A 32 -2.31 18.74 -10.67
CA GLU A 32 -2.91 17.70 -11.51
C GLU A 32 -1.92 17.18 -12.57
N VAL A 33 -1.98 15.87 -12.77
CA VAL A 33 -1.16 15.17 -13.75
C VAL A 33 -1.75 15.45 -15.13
N THR A 34 -1.20 16.43 -15.83
CA THR A 34 -1.55 16.70 -17.24
C THR A 34 -1.07 15.57 -18.14
N GLU A 35 -1.73 15.40 -19.29
CA GLU A 35 -1.44 14.33 -20.25
C GLU A 35 0.01 14.41 -20.77
N ASP A 36 0.51 15.63 -20.98
CA ASP A 36 1.90 15.90 -21.35
C ASP A 36 2.89 15.36 -20.29
N LYS A 37 2.61 15.60 -19.00
CA LYS A 37 3.45 15.08 -17.89
C LYS A 37 3.40 13.55 -17.81
N SER A 38 2.26 12.95 -18.15
CA SER A 38 2.11 11.48 -18.16
C SER A 38 2.93 10.83 -19.27
N SER A 39 3.10 11.52 -20.40
CA SER A 39 3.83 11.00 -21.56
C SER A 39 5.33 10.85 -21.26
N ASP A 40 5.89 11.76 -20.46
CA ASP A 40 7.27 11.79 -19.99
C ASP A 40 7.57 10.83 -18.83
N ALA A 41 6.57 10.09 -18.35
CA ALA A 41 6.75 9.18 -17.23
C ALA A 41 7.79 8.08 -17.56
N VAL A 42 8.85 8.03 -16.76
CA VAL A 42 9.90 6.99 -16.85
C VAL A 42 9.75 6.03 -15.68
N LEU A 43 9.55 4.74 -16.00
CA LEU A 43 9.55 3.69 -14.99
C LEU A 43 10.93 3.64 -14.31
N ARG A 44 10.93 3.69 -12.98
CA ARG A 44 12.13 3.54 -12.17
C ARG A 44 11.97 2.37 -11.22
N PHE A 45 13.03 1.58 -11.08
CA PHE A 45 13.11 0.50 -10.09
C PHE A 45 14.43 0.64 -9.32
N GLY A 46 14.37 0.68 -7.99
CA GLY A 46 15.54 0.95 -7.14
C GLY A 46 16.27 2.26 -7.48
N GLY A 47 15.52 3.31 -7.88
CA GLY A 47 16.06 4.62 -8.28
C GLY A 47 16.62 4.70 -9.71
N ARG A 48 16.77 3.57 -10.41
CA ARG A 48 17.33 3.50 -11.78
C ARG A 48 16.22 3.50 -12.82
N ARG A 49 16.47 4.18 -13.95
CA ARG A 49 15.55 4.17 -15.10
C ARG A 49 15.51 2.78 -15.72
N VAL A 50 14.31 2.29 -15.99
CA VAL A 50 14.07 1.00 -16.67
C VAL A 50 13.54 1.31 -18.07
N PRO A 51 14.08 0.66 -19.12
CA PRO A 51 13.56 0.83 -20.48
C PRO A 51 12.06 0.52 -20.56
N ARG A 52 11.34 1.31 -21.36
CA ARG A 52 9.93 1.02 -21.65
C ARG A 52 9.84 -0.21 -22.56
N GLY A 53 8.95 -1.14 -22.24
CA GLY A 53 8.66 -2.32 -23.07
C GLY A 53 9.11 -3.65 -22.45
N LYS A 54 9.06 -4.72 -23.26
CA LYS A 54 9.46 -6.08 -22.86
C LYS A 54 10.93 -6.30 -23.22
N VAL A 55 11.71 -6.83 -22.28
CA VAL A 55 13.11 -7.22 -22.53
C VAL A 55 13.15 -8.71 -22.86
N ARG A 56 13.79 -9.07 -23.97
CA ARG A 56 14.07 -10.48 -24.29
C ARG A 56 15.25 -10.94 -23.46
N ILE A 57 15.01 -11.91 -22.59
CA ILE A 57 16.03 -12.52 -21.74
C ILE A 57 16.11 -14.02 -22.03
N ASN A 58 17.28 -14.62 -21.81
CA ASN A 58 17.42 -16.07 -21.76
C ASN A 58 17.46 -16.48 -20.29
N ILE A 59 16.41 -17.16 -19.84
CA ILE A 59 16.29 -17.67 -18.47
C ILE A 59 15.90 -19.15 -18.53
N LEU A 60 16.39 -19.91 -17.55
CA LEU A 60 15.95 -21.28 -17.33
C LEU A 60 14.71 -21.25 -16.44
N LEU A 61 13.68 -21.98 -16.84
CA LEU A 61 12.47 -22.21 -16.06
C LEU A 61 12.22 -23.71 -16.00
N ASP A 62 11.66 -24.17 -14.89
CA ASP A 62 11.34 -25.58 -14.73
C ASP A 62 10.33 -26.03 -15.79
N ALA A 63 10.53 -27.26 -16.27
CA ALA A 63 9.68 -27.84 -17.30
C ALA A 63 8.20 -27.90 -16.86
N GLU A 64 7.95 -28.17 -15.58
CA GLU A 64 6.60 -28.20 -14.99
C GLU A 64 5.91 -26.84 -15.05
N ILE A 65 6.63 -25.75 -14.78
CA ILE A 65 6.10 -24.39 -14.83
C ILE A 65 5.69 -24.06 -16.27
N VAL A 66 6.59 -24.33 -17.23
CA VAL A 66 6.31 -24.08 -18.65
C VAL A 66 5.14 -24.93 -19.13
N ALA A 67 5.05 -26.20 -18.72
CA ALA A 67 3.94 -27.07 -19.06
C ALA A 67 2.61 -26.54 -18.50
N TYR A 68 2.57 -26.17 -17.22
CA TYR A 68 1.39 -25.59 -16.57
C TYR A 68 0.90 -24.32 -17.28
N TYR A 69 1.79 -23.36 -17.54
CA TYR A 69 1.37 -22.13 -18.21
C TYR A 69 0.97 -22.35 -19.66
N LYS A 70 1.48 -23.38 -20.33
CA LYS A 70 1.01 -23.78 -21.67
C LYS A 70 -0.42 -24.32 -21.63
N THR A 71 -0.79 -25.12 -20.63
CA THR A 71 -2.17 -25.66 -20.54
C THR A 71 -3.19 -24.55 -20.21
N VAL A 72 -2.83 -23.62 -19.33
CA VAL A 72 -3.71 -22.52 -18.91
C VAL A 72 -3.78 -21.38 -19.95
N SER A 73 -2.83 -21.32 -20.89
CA SER A 73 -2.68 -20.19 -21.81
C SER A 73 -3.90 -19.91 -22.70
N GLY A 74 -4.65 -20.92 -23.15
CA GLY A 74 -5.98 -20.79 -23.79
C GLY A 74 -6.15 -19.81 -24.97
N GLY A 75 -5.09 -19.12 -25.41
CA GLY A 75 -5.10 -18.00 -26.36
C GLY A 75 -4.19 -16.83 -25.97
N LYS A 76 -4.00 -16.53 -24.67
CA LYS A 76 -2.96 -15.61 -24.18
C LYS A 76 -1.64 -16.37 -24.10
N GLY A 77 -0.67 -16.07 -24.96
CA GLY A 77 0.62 -16.79 -24.98
C GLY A 77 1.23 -17.00 -23.58
N TYR A 78 1.71 -18.21 -23.28
CA TYR A 78 2.18 -18.64 -21.95
C TYR A 78 3.22 -17.70 -21.33
N GLN A 79 4.07 -17.06 -22.14
CA GLN A 79 5.06 -16.06 -21.67
C GLN A 79 4.41 -14.80 -21.08
N THR A 80 3.23 -14.40 -21.58
CA THR A 80 2.48 -13.28 -21.04
C THR A 80 1.94 -13.62 -19.65
N LEU A 81 1.42 -14.83 -19.46
CA LEU A 81 0.94 -15.27 -18.15
C LEU A 81 2.07 -15.38 -17.12
N ILE A 82 3.22 -15.93 -17.52
CA ILE A 82 4.41 -15.97 -16.65
C ILE A 82 4.79 -14.56 -16.22
N ASN A 83 4.86 -13.61 -17.15
CA ASN A 83 5.15 -12.21 -16.83
C ASN A 83 4.09 -11.57 -15.92
N GLU A 84 2.81 -11.87 -16.12
CA GLU A 84 1.72 -11.37 -15.25
C GLU A 84 1.87 -11.93 -13.82
N THR A 85 2.16 -13.22 -13.66
CA THR A 85 2.39 -13.81 -12.34
C THR A 85 3.63 -13.23 -11.65
N LEU A 86 4.74 -13.04 -12.37
CA LEU A 86 5.94 -12.41 -11.81
C LEU A 86 5.67 -10.96 -11.36
N LYS A 87 4.83 -10.22 -12.08
CA LYS A 87 4.41 -8.89 -11.64
C LYS A 87 3.61 -8.97 -10.34
N GLN A 88 2.65 -9.87 -10.25
CA GLN A 88 1.82 -10.04 -9.06
C GLN A 88 2.64 -10.41 -7.82
N SER A 89 3.64 -11.29 -7.96
CA SER A 89 4.50 -11.65 -6.82
C SER A 89 5.32 -10.47 -6.29
N ILE A 90 5.83 -9.61 -7.18
CA ILE A 90 6.50 -8.36 -6.77
C ILE A 90 5.55 -7.47 -5.97
N PHE A 91 4.34 -7.22 -6.50
CA PHE A 91 3.36 -6.38 -5.81
C PHE A 91 2.93 -6.92 -4.44
N GLN A 92 2.78 -8.25 -4.31
CA GLN A 92 2.40 -8.88 -3.04
C GLN A 92 3.47 -8.68 -1.96
N HIS A 93 4.75 -8.81 -2.32
CA HIS A 93 5.85 -8.57 -1.38
C HIS A 93 5.92 -7.11 -0.91
N ASP A 94 5.64 -6.15 -1.79
CA ASP A 94 5.66 -4.73 -1.43
C ASP A 94 4.49 -4.35 -0.52
N LEU A 95 3.29 -4.87 -0.80
CA LEU A 95 2.09 -4.56 -0.01
C LEU A 95 2.23 -5.00 1.44
N GLU A 96 2.80 -6.19 1.70
CA GLU A 96 2.98 -6.67 3.07
C GLU A 96 3.90 -5.74 3.88
N ASN A 97 4.98 -5.27 3.26
CA ASN A 97 5.92 -4.36 3.92
C ASN A 97 5.29 -3.00 4.18
N ILE A 98 4.55 -2.45 3.21
CA ILE A 98 3.81 -1.20 3.36
C ILE A 98 2.79 -1.32 4.49
N LEU A 99 1.98 -2.38 4.52
CA LEU A 99 0.99 -2.61 5.57
C LEU A 99 1.64 -2.74 6.94
N ARG A 100 2.74 -3.47 7.06
CA ARG A 100 3.51 -3.57 8.32
C ARG A 100 4.03 -2.22 8.77
N GLN A 101 4.50 -1.37 7.85
CA GLN A 101 4.96 -0.02 8.16
C GLN A 101 3.81 0.84 8.68
N VAL A 102 2.71 0.93 7.92
CA VAL A 102 1.52 1.71 8.30
C VAL A 102 1.02 1.26 9.67
N ILE A 103 0.83 -0.05 9.89
CA ILE A 103 0.38 -0.57 11.19
C ILE A 103 1.35 -0.19 12.32
N ARG A 104 2.67 -0.26 12.11
CA ARG A 104 3.65 0.15 13.13
C ARG A 104 3.59 1.65 13.42
N GLU A 105 3.42 2.47 12.40
CA GLU A 105 3.29 3.92 12.56
C GLU A 105 2.05 4.21 13.42
N GLU A 106 0.89 3.66 13.05
CA GLU A 106 -0.34 3.81 13.82
C GLU A 106 -0.21 3.32 15.28
N LEU A 107 0.41 2.15 15.50
CA LEU A 107 0.64 1.62 16.85
C LEU A 107 1.60 2.49 17.68
N LYS A 108 2.67 3.03 17.08
CA LYS A 108 3.62 3.92 17.77
C LYS A 108 2.94 5.22 18.22
N TYR A 109 2.05 5.77 17.40
CA TYR A 109 1.29 6.97 17.78
C TYR A 109 0.29 6.69 18.91
N SER A 110 -0.38 5.53 18.91
CA SER A 110 -1.29 5.13 20.00
C SER A 110 -0.59 5.05 21.37
N THR A 111 0.63 4.50 21.44
CA THR A 111 1.36 4.36 22.73
C THR A 111 1.90 5.67 23.31
N LYS A 112 2.07 6.72 22.49
CA LYS A 112 2.52 8.05 22.95
C LYS A 112 1.42 8.84 23.67
N THR A 113 0.15 8.43 23.55
CA THR A 113 -1.03 9.16 24.06
C THR A 113 -1.60 8.56 25.35
N ALA A 114 -0.86 7.76 26.10
CA ALA A 114 -1.29 7.30 27.43
C ALA A 114 -0.80 8.24 28.55
N PRO A 115 -1.61 9.17 29.08
CA PRO A 115 -1.30 9.79 30.36
C PRO A 115 -1.50 8.74 31.46
N ASN A 116 -0.41 8.35 32.09
CA ASN A 116 -0.39 7.46 33.24
C ASN A 116 -1.11 8.12 34.44
N LYS A 117 -2.45 8.01 34.50
CA LYS A 117 -3.22 8.36 35.69
C LYS A 117 -2.99 7.28 36.75
N ARG A 118 -1.90 7.45 37.51
CA ARG A 118 -1.75 6.85 38.84
C ARG A 118 -2.97 7.23 39.67
N PHE A 119 -3.85 6.26 39.91
CA PHE A 119 -4.83 6.30 40.98
C PHE A 119 -4.08 6.55 42.30
N LYS A 120 -4.27 7.72 42.91
CA LYS A 120 -4.30 7.82 44.37
C LYS A 120 -5.73 8.15 44.74
N SER A 121 -6.38 7.14 45.28
CA SER A 121 -7.70 7.19 45.88
C SER A 121 -7.71 8.21 47.01
N ASP A 122 -8.67 9.12 46.95
CA ASP A 122 -9.14 9.91 48.09
C ASP A 122 -9.51 8.96 49.22
N ALA A 123 -8.69 8.94 50.27
CA ALA A 123 -9.06 8.40 51.56
C ALA A 123 -9.22 9.57 52.54
N LYS A 124 -10.45 9.67 53.05
CA LYS A 124 -10.91 10.36 54.26
C LYS A 124 -11.48 11.78 54.10
N ARG A 125 -12.77 11.81 53.77
CA ARG A 125 -13.76 12.56 54.54
C ARG A 125 -14.12 11.78 55.80
N GLY A 126 -14.21 12.46 56.95
CA GLY A 126 -14.93 11.94 58.12
C GLY A 126 -14.38 12.43 59.46
N ALA A 127 -15.05 13.46 60.00
CA ALA A 127 -15.18 13.90 61.40
C ALA A 127 -13.92 14.23 62.21
#